data_AF-A0A1Q3AAM7-F1
#
_entry.id   AF-A0A1Q3AAM7-F1
#
_cell.length_a   1.000
_cell.length_b   1.000
_cell.length_c   1.000
_cell.angle_alpha   90.00
_cell.angle_beta   90.00
_cell.angle_gamma   90.00
#
_symmetry.space_group_name_H-M   'P 1'
#
loop_
_entity.id
_entity.type
_entity.pdbx_description
1 polymer ?
#
loop_
_entity_poly.entity_id
_entity_poly.type
_entity_poly.pdbx_seq_one_letter_code
_entity_poly.pdbx_strand_id
1 'polypeptide(L)'
;MALIEQLQRRVVEMGLVPKIIALLPLVSMICAIISSLWLGTLPIEGQFRRTYISENALMPSQAYSYFRETEWNILRGYRSQIEHFGNISNDERNDQMAQWLQDFGAKTSIYNDKEYGDSLYGILHAERGDGTEAILLAVPWYNAEGEFNVGGASLGISLSKFFSRWPVWSKNIIIVFSENPDVALRSWVQAYHTSLDLTGGSIEAAIVLDYPGTNDYFDYAEISYGGLNGELPNLDLVNIAVSITEHEGVHVSLHGMTPESISDESYWSRLKILIRGIYHNAFAGLEPLHGNEAFSGWRIQSVTLKAHGKEGGNNDITTFGRIPEAMFRSINNLLEKFHQSYFFYMLVAPRYFVSISSYLPATVVLSAGFALASLNSLLNNQYSALSFFSYYNLMALLFWLVSILVSFVFSQLFLYFPSTSLLVVFILAMVLIPLAAGRVWTVTEPLSHRLQMYAFLYMSLVITSLMMVNFTLAFVIGILAFPMTTVGTQRSLPLKKYVLLIISNPLVSFFLIKPHPDLLQKLVFAWQQLGCWTWFVLCLGWLPSWILIALSARSSTHLDPVGTIKKTQ
;
A
#
# COMPACT_ATOMS: atom_id res chain seq x y z
N MET A 1 8.52 43.64 13.34
CA MET A 1 8.01 43.81 14.72
C MET A 1 6.87 44.82 14.78
N ALA A 2 7.07 46.11 14.48
CA ALA A 2 6.01 47.14 14.57
C ALA A 2 4.76 46.89 13.68
N LEU A 3 4.94 46.33 12.47
CA LEU A 3 3.82 45.94 11.59
C LEU A 3 2.96 44.81 12.15
N ILE A 4 3.59 43.82 12.80
CA ILE A 4 2.89 42.69 13.43
C ILE A 4 2.12 43.18 14.66
N GLU A 5 2.70 44.10 15.42
CA GLU A 5 2.06 44.69 16.60
C GLU A 5 0.88 45.61 16.22
N GLN A 6 1.01 46.40 15.14
CA GLN A 6 -0.09 47.19 14.58
C GLN A 6 -1.21 46.30 14.02
N LEU A 7 -0.86 45.20 13.35
CA LEU A 7 -1.82 44.22 12.86
C LEU A 7 -2.53 43.52 14.01
N GLN A 8 -1.80 43.11 15.05
CA GLN A 8 -2.36 42.52 16.27
C GLN A 8 -3.34 43.48 16.96
N ARG A 9 -2.97 44.76 17.14
CA ARG A 9 -3.86 45.77 17.74
C ARG A 9 -5.14 45.96 16.91
N ARG A 10 -5.04 46.09 15.59
CA ARG A 10 -6.21 46.16 14.69
C ARG A 10 -7.09 44.92 14.74
N VAL A 11 -6.49 43.73 14.78
CA VAL A 11 -7.21 42.44 14.86
C VAL A 11 -7.97 42.30 16.18
N VAL A 12 -7.39 42.79 17.27
CA VAL A 12 -8.03 42.84 18.59
C VAL A 12 -9.14 43.92 18.64
N GLU A 13 -8.89 45.12 18.10
CA GLU A 13 -9.86 46.22 18.01
C GLU A 13 -11.11 45.85 17.20
N MET A 14 -10.96 45.07 16.12
CA MET A 14 -12.08 44.59 15.30
C MET A 14 -12.79 43.35 15.88
N GLY A 15 -12.35 42.84 17.03
CA GLY A 15 -12.91 41.64 17.66
C GLY A 15 -12.82 40.38 16.78
N LEU A 16 -11.82 40.30 15.90
CA LEU A 16 -11.66 39.19 14.96
C LEU A 16 -11.21 37.89 15.62
N VAL A 17 -10.41 37.97 16.69
CA VAL A 17 -9.86 36.80 17.40
C VAL A 17 -10.95 35.81 17.85
N PRO A 18 -11.98 36.21 18.62
CA PRO A 18 -13.04 35.28 19.02
C PRO A 18 -13.86 34.76 17.84
N LYS A 19 -14.04 35.56 16.77
CA LYS A 19 -14.74 35.13 15.55
C LYS A 19 -13.95 34.04 14.80
N ILE A 20 -12.64 34.19 14.69
CA ILE A 20 -11.75 33.20 14.07
C ILE A 20 -11.75 31.90 14.88
N ILE A 21 -11.68 31.99 16.22
CA ILE A 21 -11.74 30.82 17.11
C ILE A 21 -13.08 30.08 16.93
N ALA A 22 -14.20 30.79 16.85
CA ALA A 22 -15.51 30.19 16.62
C ALA A 22 -15.64 29.52 15.23
N LEU A 23 -14.84 29.95 14.25
CA LEU A 23 -14.84 29.40 12.89
C LEU A 23 -13.95 28.14 12.76
N LEU A 24 -13.06 27.85 13.71
CA LEU A 24 -12.14 26.70 13.67
C LEU A 24 -12.80 25.35 13.28
N PRO A 25 -13.97 24.94 13.82
CA PRO A 25 -14.58 23.67 13.43
C PRO A 25 -15.05 23.68 11.98
N LEU A 26 -15.51 24.82 11.47
CA LEU A 26 -15.87 24.98 10.06
C LEU A 26 -14.63 24.92 9.17
N VAL A 27 -13.55 25.63 9.55
CA VAL A 27 -12.30 25.61 8.79
C VAL A 27 -11.71 24.19 8.75
N SER A 28 -11.71 23.47 9.88
CA SER A 28 -11.29 22.06 9.93
C SER A 28 -12.09 21.18 8.96
N MET A 29 -13.41 21.33 8.94
CA MET A 29 -14.29 20.61 8.02
C MET A 29 -14.03 20.97 6.55
N ILE A 30 -13.83 22.26 6.27
CA ILE A 30 -13.46 22.74 4.94
C ILE A 30 -12.13 22.14 4.49
N CYS A 31 -11.13 22.03 5.38
CA CYS A 31 -9.87 21.37 5.06
C CYS A 31 -10.07 19.92 4.62
N ALA A 32 -10.89 19.13 5.34
CA ALA A 32 -11.18 17.76 4.93
C ALA A 32 -11.90 17.68 3.58
N ILE A 33 -12.86 18.58 3.32
CA ILE A 33 -13.57 18.64 2.03
C ILE A 33 -12.60 19.03 0.90
N ILE A 34 -11.79 20.07 1.09
CA ILE A 34 -10.77 20.49 0.11
C ILE A 34 -9.80 19.35 -0.16
N SER A 35 -9.36 18.63 0.87
CA SER A 35 -8.48 17.47 0.74
C SER A 35 -9.09 16.38 -0.15
N SER A 36 -10.35 16.01 0.07
CA SER A 36 -11.04 15.01 -0.77
C SER A 36 -11.28 15.52 -2.20
N LEU A 37 -11.67 16.78 -2.36
CA LEU A 37 -11.87 17.39 -3.68
C LEU A 37 -10.54 17.51 -4.45
N TRP A 38 -9.41 17.69 -3.76
CA TRP A 38 -8.09 17.80 -4.37
C TRP A 38 -7.74 16.56 -5.21
N LEU A 39 -8.02 15.35 -4.70
CA LEU A 39 -7.82 14.14 -5.48
C LEU A 39 -8.69 14.10 -6.73
N GLY A 40 -9.92 14.62 -6.64
CA GLY A 40 -10.81 14.76 -7.80
C GLY A 40 -10.28 15.70 -8.87
N THR A 41 -9.34 16.59 -8.54
CA THR A 41 -8.70 17.47 -9.53
C THR A 41 -7.55 16.81 -10.29
N LEU A 42 -6.94 15.75 -9.75
CA LEU A 42 -5.75 15.13 -10.36
C LEU A 42 -6.01 14.50 -11.74
N PRO A 43 -7.18 13.91 -12.03
CA PRO A 43 -7.48 13.38 -13.36
C PRO A 43 -7.85 14.44 -14.40
N ILE A 44 -7.90 15.72 -14.03
CA ILE A 44 -8.18 16.83 -14.95
C ILE A 44 -6.95 17.08 -15.85
N GLU A 45 -7.21 17.37 -17.13
CA GLU A 45 -6.15 17.68 -18.08
C GLU A 45 -5.27 18.85 -17.59
N GLY A 46 -3.96 18.67 -17.69
CA GLY A 46 -2.96 19.60 -17.18
C GLY A 46 -2.47 19.32 -15.76
N GLN A 47 -3.15 18.46 -14.97
CA GLN A 47 -2.68 18.07 -13.63
C GLN A 47 -1.78 16.82 -13.64
N PHE A 48 -1.93 15.96 -14.64
CA PHE A 48 -1.09 14.79 -14.86
C PHE A 48 -0.08 15.03 -15.99
N ARG A 49 0.98 14.22 -16.04
CA ARG A 49 2.03 14.26 -17.06
C ARG A 49 2.04 12.97 -17.86
N ARG A 50 2.43 13.06 -19.13
CA ARG A 50 2.72 11.86 -19.92
C ARG A 50 3.94 11.17 -19.35
N THR A 51 3.89 9.84 -19.24
CA THR A 51 5.04 9.04 -18.86
C THR A 51 6.14 9.14 -19.91
N TYR A 52 7.38 9.06 -19.45
CA TYR A 52 8.58 9.10 -20.28
C TYR A 52 9.64 8.22 -19.63
N ILE A 53 10.63 7.81 -20.41
CA ILE A 53 11.78 7.08 -19.91
C ILE A 53 12.83 8.10 -19.52
N SER A 54 13.20 8.14 -18.23
CA SER A 54 14.17 9.11 -17.73
C SER A 54 15.60 8.65 -18.04
N GLU A 55 15.86 7.36 -17.90
CA GLU A 55 17.15 6.75 -18.18
C GLU A 55 17.29 6.36 -19.66
N ASN A 56 18.19 7.05 -20.36
CA ASN A 56 18.41 6.85 -21.79
C ASN A 56 18.96 5.46 -22.12
N ALA A 57 19.66 4.81 -21.18
CA ALA A 57 20.21 3.47 -21.39
C ALA A 57 19.15 2.39 -21.60
N LEU A 58 17.93 2.60 -21.06
CA LEU A 58 16.86 1.60 -21.10
C LEU A 58 16.40 1.27 -22.52
N MET A 59 16.38 2.26 -23.43
CA MET A 59 16.10 2.08 -24.86
C MET A 59 14.97 1.08 -25.19
N PRO A 60 13.76 1.20 -24.57
CA PRO A 60 12.71 0.21 -24.77
C PRO A 60 12.27 0.14 -26.23
N SER A 61 12.05 -1.08 -26.73
CA SER A 61 11.59 -1.36 -28.09
C SER A 61 12.48 -0.83 -29.23
N GLN A 62 13.73 -0.43 -28.97
CA GLN A 62 14.65 -0.01 -30.05
C GLN A 62 15.20 -1.18 -30.87
N ALA A 63 15.27 -2.37 -30.26
CA ALA A 63 15.69 -3.58 -30.93
C ALA A 63 14.49 -4.53 -31.10
N TYR A 64 14.47 -5.26 -32.22
CA TYR A 64 13.45 -6.28 -32.44
C TYR A 64 13.56 -7.39 -31.39
N SER A 65 12.40 -7.80 -30.88
CA SER A 65 12.21 -9.00 -30.05
C SER A 65 12.35 -10.25 -30.94
N TYR A 66 13.16 -11.22 -30.52
CA TYR A 66 13.46 -12.43 -31.28
C TYR A 66 12.75 -13.68 -30.77
N PHE A 67 12.01 -13.60 -29.65
CA PHE A 67 11.14 -14.66 -29.15
C PHE A 67 9.90 -14.79 -30.05
N ARG A 68 10.06 -15.42 -31.23
CA ARG A 68 9.05 -15.51 -32.30
C ARG A 68 8.75 -16.96 -32.70
N GLU A 69 8.16 -17.15 -33.88
CA GLU A 69 7.59 -18.39 -34.43
C GLU A 69 8.32 -19.71 -34.08
N THR A 70 9.65 -19.75 -34.09
CA THR A 70 10.41 -20.97 -33.72
C THR A 70 10.25 -21.33 -32.25
N GLU A 71 10.22 -20.32 -31.38
CA GLU A 71 10.03 -20.48 -29.93
C GLU A 71 8.61 -20.95 -29.60
N TRP A 72 7.63 -20.69 -30.48
CA TRP A 72 6.27 -21.19 -30.29
C TRP A 72 6.22 -22.73 -30.22
N ASN A 73 7.00 -23.41 -31.06
CA ASN A 73 7.06 -24.88 -31.05
C ASN A 73 7.74 -25.42 -29.80
N ILE A 74 8.80 -24.74 -29.35
CA ILE A 74 9.53 -25.09 -28.13
C ILE A 74 8.62 -24.94 -26.91
N LEU A 75 7.91 -23.82 -26.83
CA LEU A 75 6.98 -23.50 -25.76
C LEU A 75 5.84 -24.52 -25.68
N ARG A 76 5.22 -24.87 -26.81
CA ARG A 76 4.17 -25.91 -26.84
C ARG A 76 4.70 -27.28 -26.40
N GLY A 77 5.93 -27.60 -26.76
CA GLY A 77 6.61 -28.81 -26.30
C GLY A 77 6.70 -28.87 -24.77
N TYR A 78 7.26 -27.83 -24.13
CA TYR A 78 7.33 -27.76 -22.66
C TYR A 78 5.95 -27.72 -22.02
N ARG A 79 5.00 -26.98 -22.59
CA ARG A 79 3.64 -26.91 -22.06
C ARG A 79 2.99 -28.28 -21.98
N SER A 80 3.09 -29.10 -23.04
CA SER A 80 2.50 -30.44 -23.04
C SER A 80 3.03 -31.33 -21.92
N GLN A 81 4.25 -31.08 -21.44
CA GLN A 81 4.84 -31.78 -20.30
C GLN A 81 4.38 -31.16 -18.97
N ILE A 82 4.40 -29.83 -18.86
CA ILE A 82 4.01 -29.07 -17.66
C ILE A 82 2.50 -29.18 -17.36
N GLU A 83 1.64 -29.42 -18.35
CA GLU A 83 0.22 -29.70 -18.12
C GLU A 83 -0.01 -30.85 -17.13
N HIS A 84 0.88 -31.84 -17.12
CA HIS A 84 0.81 -32.98 -16.21
C HIS A 84 1.36 -32.65 -14.81
N PHE A 85 2.06 -31.52 -14.64
CA PHE A 85 2.72 -31.16 -13.39
C PHE A 85 1.72 -30.76 -12.29
N GLY A 86 0.49 -30.39 -12.66
CA GLY A 86 -0.58 -30.17 -11.68
C GLY A 86 -0.91 -31.43 -10.85
N ASN A 87 -0.54 -32.62 -11.34
CA ASN A 87 -0.83 -33.89 -10.67
C ASN A 87 0.36 -34.47 -9.89
N ILE A 88 1.54 -33.86 -9.99
CA ILE A 88 2.78 -34.36 -9.36
C ILE A 88 3.18 -33.50 -8.15
N SER A 89 4.04 -34.05 -7.29
CA SER A 89 4.53 -33.36 -6.09
C SER A 89 5.43 -32.18 -6.46
N ASN A 90 5.53 -31.17 -5.57
CA ASN A 90 6.42 -30.02 -5.79
C ASN A 90 7.88 -30.46 -6.01
N ASP A 91 8.36 -31.42 -5.23
CA ASP A 91 9.71 -31.99 -5.36
C ASP A 91 9.96 -32.56 -6.76
N GLU A 92 9.01 -33.36 -7.28
CA GLU A 92 9.11 -33.94 -8.62
C GLU A 92 9.06 -32.88 -9.73
N ARG A 93 8.27 -31.80 -9.55
CA ARG A 93 8.28 -30.65 -10.48
C ARG A 93 9.65 -29.97 -10.47
N ASN A 94 10.16 -29.69 -9.27
CA ASN A 94 11.42 -28.97 -9.09
C ASN A 94 12.60 -29.76 -9.65
N ASP A 95 12.63 -31.08 -9.46
CA ASP A 95 13.68 -31.94 -10.01
C ASP A 95 13.67 -31.94 -11.56
N GLN A 96 12.49 -32.05 -12.18
CA GLN A 96 12.37 -32.02 -13.65
C GLN A 96 12.75 -30.65 -14.22
N MET A 97 12.27 -29.57 -13.62
CA MET A 97 12.61 -28.21 -14.04
C MET A 97 14.10 -27.92 -13.82
N ALA A 98 14.70 -28.42 -12.74
CA ALA A 98 16.13 -28.29 -12.48
C ALA A 98 16.96 -28.98 -13.55
N GLN A 99 16.57 -30.20 -13.98
CA GLN A 99 17.24 -30.91 -15.07
C GLN A 99 17.23 -30.09 -16.36
N TRP A 100 16.06 -29.54 -16.76
CA TRP A 100 15.98 -28.69 -17.95
C TRP A 100 16.84 -27.43 -17.86
N LEU A 101 16.86 -26.77 -16.70
CA LEU A 101 17.71 -25.59 -16.49
C LEU A 101 19.21 -25.95 -16.55
N GLN A 102 19.61 -27.08 -15.97
CA GLN A 102 20.99 -27.59 -16.05
C GLN A 102 21.39 -27.91 -17.49
N ASP A 103 20.50 -28.49 -18.28
CA ASP A 103 20.73 -28.74 -19.72
C ASP A 103 20.97 -27.44 -20.51
N PHE A 104 20.43 -26.31 -20.04
CA PHE A 104 20.66 -24.99 -20.62
C PHE A 104 21.95 -24.32 -20.12
N GLY A 105 22.65 -24.93 -19.15
CA GLY A 105 23.86 -24.39 -18.54
C GLY A 105 23.63 -23.54 -17.28
N ALA A 106 22.41 -23.51 -16.72
CA ALA A 106 22.13 -22.82 -15.46
C ALA A 106 22.64 -23.62 -14.25
N LYS A 107 23.22 -22.93 -13.27
CA LYS A 107 23.49 -23.51 -11.95
C LYS A 107 22.20 -23.48 -11.14
N THR A 108 21.68 -24.63 -10.76
CA THR A 108 20.40 -24.74 -10.05
C THR A 108 20.58 -25.12 -8.58
N SER A 109 19.68 -24.64 -7.74
CA SER A 109 19.55 -25.07 -6.35
C SER A 109 18.07 -25.02 -5.95
N ILE A 110 17.69 -25.86 -5.01
CA ILE A 110 16.33 -25.88 -4.44
C ILE A 110 16.44 -25.33 -3.02
N TYR A 111 15.68 -24.26 -2.75
CA TYR A 111 15.53 -23.71 -1.42
C TYR A 111 14.36 -24.41 -0.73
N ASN A 112 14.66 -25.15 0.34
CA ASN A 112 13.64 -25.88 1.09
C ASN A 112 13.13 -25.06 2.27
N ASP A 113 11.86 -24.69 2.24
CA ASP A 113 11.18 -24.01 3.33
C ASP A 113 10.13 -24.93 3.95
N LYS A 114 10.29 -25.25 5.24
CA LYS A 114 9.41 -26.17 5.97
C LYS A 114 7.97 -25.67 6.07
N GLU A 115 7.75 -24.37 5.99
CA GLU A 115 6.46 -23.74 6.23
C GLU A 115 5.78 -23.33 4.91
N TYR A 116 6.55 -22.85 3.93
CA TYR A 116 5.99 -22.27 2.70
C TYR A 116 6.24 -23.08 1.42
N GLY A 117 6.98 -24.19 1.53
CA GLY A 117 7.27 -25.09 0.42
C GLY A 117 8.53 -24.71 -0.35
N ASP A 118 8.98 -25.67 -1.15
CA ASP A 118 10.27 -25.60 -1.82
C ASP A 118 10.22 -24.71 -3.06
N SER A 119 11.25 -23.90 -3.24
CA SER A 119 11.41 -23.00 -4.40
C SER A 119 12.66 -23.37 -5.18
N LEU A 120 12.48 -23.75 -6.44
CA LEU A 120 13.58 -23.98 -7.37
C LEU A 120 14.09 -22.64 -7.89
N TYR A 121 15.42 -22.48 -7.98
CA TYR A 121 16.01 -21.39 -8.72
C TYR A 121 17.23 -21.82 -9.51
N GLY A 122 17.48 -21.12 -10.62
CA GLY A 122 18.61 -21.33 -11.51
C GLY A 122 19.28 -20.01 -11.88
N ILE A 123 20.61 -20.03 -12.00
CA ILE A 123 21.41 -18.85 -12.34
C ILE A 123 22.13 -19.11 -13.66
N LEU A 124 21.82 -18.28 -14.65
CA LEU A 124 22.56 -18.14 -15.90
C LEU A 124 23.56 -16.99 -15.75
N HIS A 125 24.85 -17.30 -15.81
CA HIS A 125 25.88 -16.27 -15.71
C HIS A 125 26.01 -15.48 -17.02
N ALA A 126 26.12 -14.16 -16.91
CA ALA A 126 26.39 -13.28 -18.04
C ALA A 126 27.78 -13.52 -18.63
N GLU A 127 27.88 -13.56 -19.96
CA GLU A 127 29.16 -13.68 -20.65
C GLU A 127 29.92 -12.35 -20.74
N ARG A 128 29.20 -11.22 -20.68
CA ARG A 128 29.77 -9.86 -20.85
C ARG A 128 29.81 -9.05 -19.55
N GLY A 129 29.41 -9.66 -18.44
CA GLY A 129 29.34 -9.04 -17.12
C GLY A 129 30.46 -9.48 -16.20
N ASP A 130 30.65 -8.74 -15.10
CA ASP A 130 31.51 -9.15 -13.99
C ASP A 130 30.83 -10.13 -13.01
N GLY A 131 29.55 -10.43 -13.26
CA GLY A 131 28.74 -11.34 -12.47
C GLY A 131 28.25 -10.77 -11.13
N THR A 132 28.32 -9.45 -10.94
CA THR A 132 27.94 -8.78 -9.67
C THR A 132 26.49 -8.31 -9.63
N GLU A 133 25.81 -8.26 -10.77
CA GLU A 133 24.43 -7.79 -10.93
C GLU A 133 23.55 -8.85 -11.60
N ALA A 134 22.26 -8.84 -11.26
CA ALA A 134 21.30 -9.80 -11.77
C ALA A 134 19.93 -9.20 -12.13
N ILE A 135 19.25 -9.86 -13.08
CA ILE A 135 17.84 -9.65 -13.42
C ILE A 135 17.09 -10.95 -13.12
N LEU A 136 15.92 -10.84 -12.49
CA LEU A 136 15.15 -11.98 -12.03
C LEU A 136 13.89 -12.21 -12.86
N LEU A 137 13.68 -13.45 -13.29
CA LEU A 137 12.42 -13.96 -13.83
C LEU A 137 11.76 -14.85 -12.77
N ALA A 138 10.67 -14.38 -12.16
CA ALA A 138 9.93 -15.15 -11.18
C ALA A 138 8.68 -15.76 -11.81
N VAL A 139 8.42 -17.03 -11.52
CA VAL A 139 7.32 -17.78 -12.10
C VAL A 139 6.67 -18.63 -11.01
N PRO A 140 5.66 -18.08 -10.31
CA PRO A 140 4.94 -18.85 -9.30
C PRO A 140 4.07 -19.93 -9.98
N TRP A 141 4.01 -21.13 -9.40
CA TRP A 141 3.20 -22.24 -9.92
C TRP A 141 1.69 -21.98 -9.81
N TYR A 142 1.27 -21.26 -8.78
CA TYR A 142 -0.09 -20.78 -8.61
C TYR A 142 -0.12 -19.26 -8.71
N ASN A 143 -1.16 -18.70 -9.30
CA ASN A 143 -1.35 -17.25 -9.34
C ASN A 143 -2.08 -16.72 -8.09
N ALA A 144 -2.38 -15.42 -8.07
CA ALA A 144 -3.07 -14.75 -6.96
C ALA A 144 -4.49 -15.31 -6.69
N GLU A 145 -5.13 -15.88 -7.71
CA GLU A 145 -6.45 -16.51 -7.64
C GLU A 145 -6.40 -18.01 -7.32
N GLY A 146 -5.20 -18.60 -7.19
CA GLY A 146 -5.00 -20.03 -6.93
C GLY A 146 -5.13 -20.92 -8.16
N GLU A 147 -5.08 -20.35 -9.37
CA GLU A 147 -5.07 -21.09 -10.62
C GLU A 147 -3.64 -21.54 -10.97
N PHE A 148 -3.50 -22.74 -11.55
CA PHE A 148 -2.21 -23.29 -11.93
C PHE A 148 -1.65 -22.57 -13.18
N ASN A 149 -0.48 -21.95 -13.02
CA ASN A 149 0.18 -21.05 -13.96
C ASN A 149 0.96 -21.81 -15.06
N VAL A 150 0.28 -22.70 -15.78
CA VAL A 150 0.91 -23.54 -16.82
C VAL A 150 1.55 -22.69 -17.91
N GLY A 151 0.84 -21.65 -18.40
CA GLY A 151 1.34 -20.73 -19.40
C GLY A 151 2.60 -19.99 -18.93
N GLY A 152 2.59 -19.48 -17.69
CA GLY A 152 3.72 -18.78 -17.10
C GLY A 152 4.93 -19.69 -16.90
N ALA A 153 4.74 -20.93 -16.40
CA ALA A 153 5.80 -21.93 -16.26
C ALA A 153 6.40 -22.33 -17.62
N SER A 154 5.55 -22.57 -18.62
CA SER A 154 5.98 -22.91 -19.98
C SER A 154 6.77 -21.78 -20.63
N LEU A 155 6.33 -20.53 -20.43
CA LEU A 155 7.06 -19.35 -20.86
C LEU A 155 8.39 -19.19 -20.12
N GLY A 156 8.39 -19.34 -18.80
CA GLY A 156 9.57 -19.21 -17.95
C GLY A 156 10.71 -20.11 -18.39
N ILE A 157 10.43 -21.40 -18.59
CA ILE A 157 11.45 -22.36 -19.04
C ILE A 157 11.88 -22.11 -20.49
N SER A 158 10.94 -21.73 -21.37
CA SER A 158 11.26 -21.42 -22.77
C SER A 158 12.13 -20.17 -22.89
N LEU A 159 11.83 -19.13 -22.11
CA LEU A 159 12.63 -17.91 -22.02
C LEU A 159 14.01 -18.21 -21.44
N SER A 160 14.12 -19.09 -20.45
CA SER A 160 15.42 -19.51 -19.89
C SER A 160 16.32 -20.15 -20.95
N LYS A 161 15.76 -21.04 -21.77
CA LYS A 161 16.43 -21.65 -22.91
C LYS A 161 16.80 -20.64 -23.99
N PHE A 162 15.92 -19.68 -24.24
CA PHE A 162 16.19 -18.62 -25.20
C PHE A 162 17.31 -17.70 -24.73
N PHE A 163 17.30 -17.30 -23.46
CA PHE A 163 18.32 -16.46 -22.83
C PHE A 163 19.69 -17.14 -22.80
N SER A 164 19.76 -18.44 -22.51
CA SER A 164 21.03 -19.17 -22.49
C SER A 164 21.72 -19.26 -23.85
N ARG A 165 20.97 -19.14 -24.95
CA ARG A 165 21.50 -19.16 -26.32
C ARG A 165 22.02 -17.80 -26.78
N TRP A 166 21.70 -16.72 -26.06
CA TRP A 166 21.96 -15.36 -26.52
C TRP A 166 23.12 -14.70 -25.77
N PRO A 167 24.28 -14.48 -26.41
CA PRO A 167 25.49 -13.98 -25.72
C PRO A 167 25.52 -12.45 -25.51
N VAL A 168 24.38 -11.81 -25.22
CA VAL A 168 24.26 -10.34 -25.09
C VAL A 168 24.18 -9.85 -23.64
N TRP A 169 24.01 -10.76 -22.69
CA TRP A 169 23.77 -10.43 -21.29
C TRP A 169 25.04 -9.90 -20.60
N SER A 170 24.90 -8.74 -19.95
CA SER A 170 25.88 -8.11 -19.07
C SER A 170 25.52 -8.33 -17.60
N LYS A 171 24.29 -8.76 -17.30
CA LYS A 171 23.80 -9.10 -15.95
C LYS A 171 23.42 -10.58 -15.90
N ASN A 172 23.69 -11.23 -14.77
CA ASN A 172 23.26 -12.60 -14.56
C ASN A 172 21.73 -12.68 -14.62
N ILE A 173 21.20 -13.80 -15.11
CA ILE A 173 19.75 -14.02 -15.14
C ILE A 173 19.43 -15.10 -14.11
N ILE A 174 18.55 -14.76 -13.18
CA ILE A 174 18.06 -15.69 -12.16
C ILE A 174 16.63 -16.06 -12.53
N ILE A 175 16.33 -17.35 -12.58
CA ILE A 175 14.97 -17.86 -12.81
C ILE A 175 14.52 -18.55 -11.54
N VAL A 176 13.33 -18.23 -11.06
CA VAL A 176 12.75 -18.79 -9.83
C VAL A 176 11.38 -19.35 -10.11
N PHE A 177 11.19 -20.60 -9.71
CA PHE A 177 9.89 -21.26 -9.63
C PHE A 177 9.52 -21.43 -8.16
N SER A 178 8.57 -20.62 -7.70
CA SER A 178 8.03 -20.70 -6.33
C SER A 178 6.66 -21.36 -6.36
N GLU A 179 6.22 -21.94 -5.24
CA GLU A 179 4.87 -22.53 -5.19
C GLU A 179 3.79 -21.46 -5.40
N ASN A 180 3.93 -20.30 -4.76
CA ASN A 180 2.97 -19.21 -4.79
C ASN A 180 3.67 -17.85 -4.97
N PRO A 181 2.93 -16.79 -5.34
CA PRO A 181 3.48 -15.45 -5.54
C PRO A 181 3.67 -14.72 -4.20
N ASP A 182 3.08 -15.21 -3.10
CA ASP A 182 3.04 -14.54 -1.82
C ASP A 182 4.24 -14.89 -0.94
N VAL A 183 4.12 -15.92 -0.10
CA VAL A 183 5.07 -16.17 1.00
C VAL A 183 6.23 -17.04 0.55
N ALA A 184 6.02 -18.02 -0.34
CA ALA A 184 7.11 -18.85 -0.83
C ALA A 184 8.12 -18.01 -1.62
N LEU A 185 7.63 -17.17 -2.55
CA LEU A 185 8.49 -16.25 -3.29
C LEU A 185 9.22 -15.28 -2.36
N ARG A 186 8.51 -14.69 -1.38
CA ARG A 186 9.11 -13.77 -0.41
C ARG A 186 10.15 -14.44 0.48
N SER A 187 9.89 -15.68 0.93
CA SER A 187 10.84 -16.46 1.74
C SER A 187 12.12 -16.73 0.94
N TRP A 188 11.99 -17.11 -0.33
CA TRP A 188 13.14 -17.25 -1.21
C TRP A 188 13.92 -15.93 -1.38
N VAL A 189 13.23 -14.80 -1.60
CA VAL A 189 13.89 -13.48 -1.70
C VAL A 189 14.65 -13.14 -0.42
N GLN A 190 14.07 -13.42 0.75
CA GLN A 190 14.74 -13.23 2.02
C GLN A 190 15.97 -14.13 2.14
N ALA A 191 15.83 -15.42 1.86
CA ALA A 191 16.91 -16.40 1.91
C ALA A 191 18.07 -16.03 0.96
N TYR A 192 17.76 -15.51 -0.23
CA TYR A 192 18.74 -15.05 -1.21
C TYR A 192 19.68 -13.97 -0.64
N HIS A 193 19.18 -13.11 0.24
CA HIS A 193 19.98 -12.03 0.85
C HIS A 193 20.61 -12.41 2.19
N THR A 194 20.21 -13.51 2.82
CA THR A 194 20.65 -13.87 4.18
C THR A 194 21.44 -15.16 4.29
N SER A 195 21.08 -16.19 3.52
CA SER A 195 21.50 -17.57 3.83
C SER A 195 21.83 -18.45 2.63
N LEU A 196 21.42 -18.09 1.40
CA LEU A 196 21.74 -18.91 0.23
C LEU A 196 23.19 -18.71 -0.21
N ASP A 197 23.89 -19.83 -0.45
CA ASP A 197 25.27 -19.81 -0.93
C ASP A 197 25.34 -19.49 -2.44
N LEU A 198 24.41 -20.05 -3.22
CA LEU A 198 24.34 -19.82 -4.66
C LEU A 198 23.62 -18.49 -4.92
N THR A 199 24.41 -17.44 -5.17
CA THR A 199 23.90 -16.12 -5.52
C THR A 199 24.45 -15.67 -6.88
N GLY A 200 23.67 -14.85 -7.57
CA GLY A 200 23.97 -14.31 -8.90
C GLY A 200 24.36 -12.84 -8.87
N GLY A 201 24.67 -12.28 -7.69
CA GLY A 201 24.90 -10.85 -7.50
C GLY A 201 23.66 -10.09 -7.04
N SER A 202 23.75 -8.76 -7.01
CA SER A 202 22.64 -7.90 -6.60
C SER A 202 21.54 -7.92 -7.65
N ILE A 203 20.32 -8.32 -7.26
CA ILE A 203 19.15 -8.25 -8.14
C ILE A 203 18.75 -6.78 -8.31
N GLU A 204 18.63 -6.32 -9.55
CA GLU A 204 18.18 -4.95 -9.86
C GLU A 204 16.68 -4.87 -10.08
N ALA A 205 16.16 -5.80 -10.88
CA ALA A 205 14.76 -5.87 -11.21
C ALA A 205 14.25 -7.31 -11.28
N ALA A 206 12.96 -7.47 -10.98
CA ALA A 206 12.23 -8.71 -11.00
C ALA A 206 11.00 -8.58 -11.90
N ILE A 207 10.82 -9.54 -12.81
CA ILE A 207 9.64 -9.65 -13.65
C ILE A 207 8.95 -10.95 -13.27
N VAL A 208 7.70 -10.84 -12.81
CA VAL A 208 6.87 -11.99 -12.44
C VAL A 208 5.94 -12.32 -13.61
N LEU A 209 5.87 -13.60 -14.01
CA LEU A 209 4.98 -14.05 -15.07
C LEU A 209 3.72 -14.71 -14.50
N ASP A 210 2.55 -14.18 -14.86
CA ASP A 210 1.24 -14.75 -14.56
C ASP A 210 0.47 -14.98 -15.88
N TYR A 211 0.45 -16.22 -16.35
CA TYR A 211 -0.34 -16.64 -17.51
C TYR A 211 -1.04 -17.95 -17.13
N PRO A 212 -2.23 -17.87 -16.51
CA PRO A 212 -2.92 -19.05 -16.03
C PRO A 212 -3.48 -19.89 -17.19
N GLY A 213 -3.57 -21.19 -16.95
CA GLY A 213 -4.15 -22.15 -17.89
C GLY A 213 -3.29 -22.48 -19.11
N THR A 214 -3.91 -23.17 -20.06
CA THR A 214 -3.25 -23.77 -21.24
C THR A 214 -3.52 -23.03 -22.54
N ASN A 215 -4.23 -21.89 -22.47
CA ASN A 215 -4.66 -21.14 -23.63
C ASN A 215 -3.47 -20.58 -24.42
N ASP A 216 -3.52 -20.72 -25.75
CA ASP A 216 -2.53 -20.11 -26.64
C ASP A 216 -2.73 -18.62 -26.86
N TYR A 217 -3.93 -18.10 -26.59
CA TYR A 217 -4.32 -16.74 -26.91
C TYR A 217 -4.81 -15.97 -25.69
N PHE A 218 -4.63 -14.66 -25.73
CA PHE A 218 -5.07 -13.70 -24.72
C PHE A 218 -5.49 -12.37 -25.37
N ASP A 219 -6.22 -11.55 -24.62
CA ASP A 219 -6.82 -10.30 -25.10
C ASP A 219 -5.96 -9.09 -24.75
N TYR A 220 -5.58 -8.96 -23.48
CA TYR A 220 -4.83 -7.83 -22.94
C TYR A 220 -3.88 -8.28 -21.82
N ALA A 221 -2.86 -7.46 -21.54
CA ALA A 221 -1.95 -7.70 -20.43
C ALA A 221 -2.21 -6.70 -19.31
N GLU A 222 -2.29 -7.19 -18.08
CA GLU A 222 -2.33 -6.38 -16.87
C GLU A 222 -0.93 -6.26 -16.28
N ILE A 223 -0.55 -5.04 -15.90
CA ILE A 223 0.72 -4.75 -15.22
C ILE A 223 0.42 -4.42 -13.76
N SER A 224 0.79 -5.33 -12.86
CA SER A 224 0.78 -5.07 -11.41
C SER A 224 2.17 -4.61 -10.96
N TYR A 225 2.19 -3.55 -10.17
CA TYR A 225 3.42 -2.91 -9.71
C TYR A 225 3.34 -2.40 -8.26
N GLY A 226 2.19 -2.49 -7.60
CA GLY A 226 2.01 -1.98 -6.25
C GLY A 226 2.84 -2.80 -5.25
N GLY A 227 3.67 -2.15 -4.44
CA GLY A 227 4.43 -2.81 -3.37
C GLY A 227 3.75 -2.70 -2.01
N LEU A 228 4.43 -3.23 -0.99
CA LEU A 228 3.98 -3.17 0.41
C LEU A 228 4.39 -1.83 1.04
N ASN A 229 3.69 -1.41 2.09
CA ASN A 229 4.02 -0.23 2.89
C ASN A 229 4.16 1.10 2.11
N GLY A 230 3.52 1.21 0.93
CA GLY A 230 3.61 2.41 0.09
C GLY A 230 4.87 2.45 -0.80
N GLU A 231 5.66 1.38 -0.83
CA GLU A 231 6.77 1.21 -1.77
C GLU A 231 6.22 0.98 -3.18
N LEU A 232 6.79 1.70 -4.15
CA LEU A 232 6.50 1.55 -5.56
C LEU A 232 7.82 1.36 -6.31
N PRO A 233 7.84 0.54 -7.38
CA PRO A 233 9.01 0.42 -8.22
C PRO A 233 9.27 1.73 -8.93
N ASN A 234 10.52 1.93 -9.32
CA ASN A 234 10.93 3.04 -10.15
C ASN A 234 10.01 3.16 -11.39
N LEU A 235 9.47 4.35 -11.63
CA LEU A 235 8.49 4.61 -12.68
C LEU A 235 9.00 4.21 -14.08
N ASP A 236 10.31 4.26 -14.33
CA ASP A 236 10.86 3.85 -15.62
C ASP A 236 10.65 2.35 -15.87
N LEU A 237 10.73 1.48 -14.85
CA LEU A 237 10.47 0.04 -15.02
C LEU A 237 9.02 -0.19 -15.48
N VAL A 238 8.07 0.50 -14.85
CA VAL A 238 6.65 0.41 -15.23
C VAL A 238 6.43 0.99 -16.62
N ASN A 239 7.06 2.13 -16.94
CA ASN A 239 6.96 2.76 -18.26
C ASN A 239 7.53 1.88 -19.37
N ILE A 240 8.62 1.16 -19.12
CA ILE A 240 9.16 0.17 -20.06
C ILE A 240 8.14 -0.94 -20.28
N ALA A 241 7.59 -1.51 -19.20
CA ALA A 241 6.61 -2.59 -19.29
C ALA A 241 5.39 -2.16 -20.13
N VAL A 242 4.86 -0.95 -19.86
CA VAL A 242 3.74 -0.37 -20.64
C VAL A 242 4.14 -0.15 -22.10
N SER A 243 5.26 0.54 -22.34
CA SER A 243 5.70 0.93 -23.68
C SER A 243 5.98 -0.29 -24.57
N ILE A 244 6.62 -1.33 -24.01
CA ILE A 244 6.92 -2.58 -24.74
C ILE A 244 5.63 -3.33 -25.04
N THR A 245 4.74 -3.47 -24.06
CA THR A 245 3.46 -4.17 -24.25
C THR A 245 2.63 -3.55 -25.36
N GLU A 246 2.49 -2.22 -25.35
CA GLU A 246 1.76 -1.51 -26.41
C GLU A 246 2.49 -1.57 -27.77
N HIS A 247 3.83 -1.59 -27.78
CA HIS A 247 4.62 -1.74 -29.00
C HIS A 247 4.43 -3.12 -29.64
N GLU A 248 4.25 -4.17 -28.84
CA GLU A 248 3.91 -5.52 -29.33
C GLU A 248 2.43 -5.64 -29.77
N GLY A 249 1.64 -4.56 -29.70
CA GLY A 249 0.25 -4.52 -30.15
C GLY A 249 -0.76 -4.97 -29.09
N VAL A 250 -0.32 -5.10 -27.83
CA VAL A 250 -1.15 -5.58 -26.71
C VAL A 250 -1.68 -4.40 -25.91
N HIS A 251 -2.96 -4.43 -25.56
CA HIS A 251 -3.55 -3.43 -24.67
C HIS A 251 -3.09 -3.65 -23.21
N VAL A 252 -2.82 -2.55 -22.51
CA VAL A 252 -2.35 -2.56 -21.12
C VAL A 252 -3.48 -2.20 -20.17
N SER A 253 -3.71 -3.05 -19.17
CA SER A 253 -4.57 -2.75 -18.01
C SER A 253 -3.74 -2.45 -16.76
N LEU A 254 -4.29 -1.61 -15.89
CA LEU A 254 -3.76 -1.30 -14.57
C LEU A 254 -4.86 -1.53 -13.51
N HIS A 255 -4.51 -2.05 -12.34
CA HIS A 255 -5.41 -2.17 -11.18
C HIS A 255 -6.74 -2.91 -11.48
N GLY A 256 -6.69 -3.99 -12.27
CA GLY A 256 -7.83 -4.83 -12.61
C GLY A 256 -8.90 -4.12 -13.44
N MET A 257 -8.55 -3.11 -14.24
CA MET A 257 -9.49 -2.41 -15.12
C MET A 257 -10.06 -3.35 -16.18
N THR A 258 -11.36 -3.22 -16.45
CA THR A 258 -12.08 -4.06 -17.40
C THR A 258 -11.71 -3.69 -18.84
N PRO A 259 -11.78 -4.62 -19.80
CA PRO A 259 -11.39 -4.38 -21.20
C PRO A 259 -12.00 -3.11 -21.81
N GLU A 260 -13.29 -2.88 -21.56
CA GLU A 260 -14.04 -1.72 -22.05
C GLU A 260 -13.42 -0.38 -21.59
N SER A 261 -12.87 -0.36 -20.38
CA SER A 261 -12.30 0.84 -19.77
C SER A 261 -10.83 1.09 -20.10
N ILE A 262 -10.15 0.13 -20.73
CA ILE A 262 -8.74 0.28 -21.12
C ILE A 262 -8.59 1.35 -22.21
N SER A 263 -9.56 1.43 -23.13
CA SER A 263 -9.55 2.40 -24.23
C SER A 263 -10.24 3.73 -23.89
N ASP A 264 -10.89 3.83 -22.73
CA ASP A 264 -11.61 5.03 -22.34
C ASP A 264 -10.67 6.04 -21.67
N GLU A 265 -10.38 7.13 -22.38
CA GLU A 265 -9.58 8.24 -21.87
C GLU A 265 -10.40 9.30 -21.11
N SER A 266 -11.66 9.03 -20.79
CA SER A 266 -12.52 9.97 -20.06
C SER A 266 -11.99 10.31 -18.67
N TYR A 267 -12.37 11.49 -18.17
CA TYR A 267 -12.09 11.91 -16.79
C TYR A 267 -12.52 10.85 -15.76
N TRP A 268 -13.69 10.23 -15.96
CA TRP A 268 -14.24 9.23 -15.04
C TRP A 268 -13.43 7.94 -15.05
N SER A 269 -12.94 7.51 -16.22
CA SER A 269 -12.02 6.37 -16.33
C SER A 269 -10.73 6.64 -15.58
N ARG A 270 -10.11 7.81 -15.80
CA ARG A 270 -8.88 8.23 -15.09
C ARG A 270 -9.08 8.33 -13.58
N LEU A 271 -10.20 8.90 -13.13
CA LEU A 271 -10.57 8.96 -11.71
C LEU A 271 -10.77 7.58 -11.12
N LYS A 272 -11.40 6.66 -11.86
CA LYS A 272 -11.60 5.27 -11.43
C LYS A 272 -10.26 4.54 -11.26
N ILE A 273 -9.33 4.71 -12.20
CA ILE A 273 -7.96 4.17 -12.10
C ILE A 273 -7.26 4.72 -10.85
N LEU A 274 -7.32 6.04 -10.65
CA LEU A 274 -6.72 6.71 -9.49
C LEU A 274 -7.28 6.16 -8.17
N ILE A 275 -8.60 6.10 -8.02
CA ILE A 275 -9.25 5.62 -6.80
C ILE A 275 -8.93 4.15 -6.56
N ARG A 276 -8.93 3.31 -7.61
CA ARG A 276 -8.51 1.90 -7.50
C ARG A 276 -7.05 1.79 -7.09
N GLY A 277 -6.14 2.58 -7.65
CA GLY A 277 -4.74 2.59 -7.24
C GLY A 277 -4.57 2.95 -5.76
N ILE A 278 -5.28 3.99 -5.30
CA ILE A 278 -5.30 4.39 -3.88
C ILE A 278 -5.85 3.26 -3.00
N TYR A 279 -6.92 2.59 -3.44
CA TYR A 279 -7.50 1.45 -2.73
C TYR A 279 -6.50 0.29 -2.60
N HIS A 280 -5.97 -0.23 -3.71
CA HIS A 280 -5.04 -1.37 -3.67
C HIS A 280 -3.79 -1.05 -2.84
N ASN A 281 -3.23 0.16 -2.95
CA ASN A 281 -2.06 0.56 -2.16
C ASN A 281 -2.36 0.80 -0.67
N ALA A 282 -3.54 1.35 -0.32
CA ALA A 282 -3.93 1.54 1.09
C ALA A 282 -4.23 0.21 1.79
N PHE A 283 -4.74 -0.77 1.04
CA PHE A 283 -5.05 -2.11 1.52
C PHE A 283 -3.99 -3.15 1.11
N ALA A 284 -2.77 -2.71 0.80
CA ALA A 284 -1.65 -3.59 0.48
C ALA A 284 -1.41 -4.60 1.62
N GLY A 285 -1.25 -5.88 1.27
CA GLY A 285 -1.20 -7.01 2.21
C GLY A 285 -2.57 -7.60 2.60
N LEU A 286 -3.67 -6.93 2.24
CA LEU A 286 -5.03 -7.50 2.31
C LEU A 286 -5.60 -7.86 0.93
N GLU A 287 -5.05 -7.27 -0.14
CA GLU A 287 -5.28 -7.70 -1.51
C GLU A 287 -4.58 -9.03 -1.80
N PRO A 288 -5.10 -9.82 -2.76
CA PRO A 288 -4.32 -10.91 -3.37
C PRO A 288 -2.97 -10.37 -3.86
N LEU A 289 -1.91 -11.11 -3.60
CA LEU A 289 -0.56 -10.73 -3.98
C LEU A 289 -0.24 -11.29 -5.37
N HIS A 290 0.31 -10.44 -6.24
CA HIS A 290 0.62 -10.79 -7.63
C HIS A 290 2.09 -11.20 -7.81
N GLY A 291 2.91 -11.07 -6.77
CA GLY A 291 4.30 -11.53 -6.72
C GLY A 291 5.30 -10.39 -6.72
N ASN A 292 4.97 -9.25 -7.33
CA ASN A 292 5.82 -8.07 -7.31
C ASN A 292 5.99 -7.54 -5.86
N GLU A 293 5.01 -7.74 -5.00
CA GLU A 293 5.03 -7.35 -3.57
C GLU A 293 6.13 -8.06 -2.78
N ALA A 294 6.50 -9.29 -3.15
CA ALA A 294 7.50 -10.10 -2.47
C ALA A 294 8.87 -9.42 -2.38
N PHE A 295 9.18 -8.55 -3.35
CA PHE A 295 10.43 -7.82 -3.48
C PHE A 295 10.50 -6.52 -2.66
N SER A 296 9.37 -6.08 -2.09
CA SER A 296 9.29 -4.87 -1.26
C SER A 296 10.20 -5.00 -0.04
N GLY A 297 11.02 -3.97 0.22
CA GLY A 297 12.01 -3.92 1.28
C GLY A 297 13.43 -4.34 0.89
N TRP A 298 13.62 -4.95 -0.29
CA TRP A 298 14.92 -5.46 -0.76
C TRP A 298 15.60 -4.57 -1.81
N ARG A 299 15.05 -3.38 -2.10
CA ARG A 299 15.51 -2.46 -3.15
C ARG A 299 15.54 -3.06 -4.55
N ILE A 300 14.72 -4.09 -4.78
CA ILE A 300 14.53 -4.73 -6.08
C ILE A 300 13.30 -4.11 -6.73
N GLN A 301 13.44 -3.63 -7.97
CA GLN A 301 12.33 -3.04 -8.71
C GLN A 301 11.51 -4.16 -9.35
N SER A 302 10.23 -4.29 -9.03
CA SER A 302 9.43 -5.43 -9.47
C SER A 302 8.15 -5.04 -10.20
N VAL A 303 7.78 -5.84 -11.20
CA VAL A 303 6.46 -5.81 -11.83
C VAL A 303 5.98 -7.22 -12.15
N THR A 304 4.67 -7.44 -12.06
CA THR A 304 4.02 -8.67 -12.53
C THR A 304 3.34 -8.38 -13.86
N LEU A 305 3.62 -9.22 -14.84
CA LEU A 305 2.94 -9.26 -16.12
C LEU A 305 1.88 -10.36 -16.06
N LYS A 306 0.61 -9.97 -16.18
CA LYS A 306 -0.51 -10.89 -16.15
C LYS A 306 -1.25 -10.92 -17.49
N ALA A 307 -1.42 -12.09 -18.08
CA ALA A 307 -2.22 -12.25 -19.28
C ALA A 307 -3.69 -12.46 -18.93
N HIS A 308 -4.57 -11.71 -19.60
CA HIS A 308 -6.02 -11.88 -19.48
C HIS A 308 -6.64 -12.18 -20.85
N GLY A 309 -7.58 -13.13 -20.86
CA GLY A 309 -8.37 -13.47 -22.04
C GLY A 309 -8.83 -14.92 -22.01
N LYS A 310 -9.80 -15.26 -22.86
CA LYS A 310 -10.24 -16.65 -23.10
C LYS A 310 -9.81 -17.10 -24.49
N GLU A 311 -10.10 -18.35 -24.84
CA GLU A 311 -9.86 -18.89 -26.18
C GLU A 311 -10.40 -17.94 -27.27
N GLY A 312 -9.52 -17.56 -28.22
CA GLY A 312 -9.87 -16.68 -29.34
C GLY A 312 -9.39 -15.23 -29.25
N GLY A 313 -8.56 -14.88 -28.26
CA GLY A 313 -7.94 -13.56 -28.19
C GLY A 313 -7.04 -13.23 -29.38
N ASN A 314 -6.83 -11.93 -29.62
CA ASN A 314 -6.08 -11.45 -30.78
C ASN A 314 -4.55 -11.66 -30.68
N ASN A 315 -4.05 -11.90 -29.46
CA ASN A 315 -2.62 -12.01 -29.19
C ASN A 315 -2.28 -13.43 -28.76
N ASP A 316 -1.16 -13.96 -29.23
CA ASP A 316 -0.70 -15.31 -28.91
C ASP A 316 0.33 -15.29 -27.78
N ILE A 317 0.54 -16.42 -27.10
CA ILE A 317 1.48 -16.51 -25.97
C ILE A 317 2.92 -16.11 -26.34
N THR A 318 3.34 -16.23 -27.61
CA THR A 318 4.66 -15.71 -28.01
C THR A 318 4.71 -14.19 -28.07
N THR A 319 3.61 -13.52 -28.43
CA THR A 319 3.46 -12.07 -28.24
C THR A 319 3.62 -11.71 -26.77
N PHE A 320 3.02 -12.47 -25.86
CA PHE A 320 3.23 -12.24 -24.43
C PHE A 320 4.70 -12.46 -24.02
N GLY A 321 5.35 -13.53 -24.51
CA GLY A 321 6.77 -13.83 -24.22
C GLY A 321 7.78 -12.80 -24.76
N ARG A 322 7.43 -12.05 -25.81
CA ARG A 322 8.24 -10.92 -26.31
C ARG A 322 8.32 -9.76 -25.32
N ILE A 323 7.31 -9.59 -24.46
CA ILE A 323 7.27 -8.53 -23.45
C ILE A 323 8.39 -8.69 -22.41
N PRO A 324 8.47 -9.80 -21.63
CA PRO A 324 9.56 -9.99 -20.70
C PRO A 324 10.91 -10.10 -21.41
N GLU A 325 11.00 -10.69 -22.62
CA GLU A 325 12.25 -10.69 -23.40
C GLU A 325 12.79 -9.26 -23.61
N ALA A 326 11.96 -8.37 -24.15
CA ALA A 326 12.35 -7.00 -24.45
C ALA A 326 12.60 -6.17 -23.17
N MET A 327 11.86 -6.46 -22.09
CA MET A 327 12.13 -5.86 -20.78
C MET A 327 13.49 -6.27 -20.23
N PHE A 328 13.83 -7.56 -20.27
CA PHE A 328 15.15 -8.07 -19.86
C PHE A 328 16.27 -7.38 -20.64
N ARG A 329 16.11 -7.20 -21.95
CA ARG A 329 17.08 -6.46 -22.78
C ARG A 329 17.22 -5.00 -22.36
N SER A 330 16.10 -4.35 -22.06
CA SER A 330 16.10 -2.94 -21.63
C SER A 330 16.81 -2.76 -20.29
N ILE A 331 16.53 -3.64 -19.32
CA ILE A 331 17.16 -3.63 -18.00
C ILE A 331 18.64 -4.00 -18.09
N ASN A 332 19.00 -4.95 -18.95
CA ASN A 332 20.40 -5.37 -19.17
C ASN A 332 21.31 -4.21 -19.63
N ASN A 333 20.75 -3.20 -20.28
CA ASN A 333 21.51 -2.03 -20.72
C ASN A 333 21.83 -1.04 -19.58
N LEU A 334 21.20 -1.17 -18.41
CA LEU A 334 21.51 -0.32 -17.26
C LEU A 334 22.96 -0.51 -16.84
N LEU A 335 23.65 0.60 -16.56
CA LEU A 335 24.99 0.58 -15.98
C LEU A 335 24.96 0.79 -14.46
N GLU A 336 23.85 1.35 -13.96
CA GLU A 336 23.63 1.66 -12.57
C GLU A 336 22.20 1.26 -12.20
N LYS A 337 21.98 0.95 -10.92
CA LYS A 337 20.64 0.69 -10.39
C LYS A 337 19.68 1.84 -10.70
N PHE A 338 18.39 1.52 -10.85
CA PHE A 338 17.32 2.51 -11.03
C PHE A 338 17.39 3.65 -10.00
N HIS A 339 17.60 4.88 -10.46
CA HIS A 339 17.70 6.06 -9.59
C HIS A 339 17.16 7.36 -10.21
N GLN A 340 17.07 7.47 -11.54
CA GLN A 340 16.75 8.74 -12.20
C GLN A 340 15.26 9.12 -12.16
N SER A 341 14.37 8.12 -12.25
CA SER A 341 12.91 8.36 -12.28
C SER A 341 12.26 8.35 -10.89
N TYR A 342 10.95 8.57 -10.87
CA TYR A 342 10.15 8.71 -9.65
C TYR A 342 9.92 7.37 -8.93
N PHE A 343 9.99 7.39 -7.59
CA PHE A 343 9.53 6.32 -6.69
C PHE A 343 8.19 6.61 -6.01
N PHE A 344 7.68 7.83 -6.15
CA PHE A 344 6.40 8.27 -5.58
C PHE A 344 5.55 8.91 -6.67
N TYR A 345 4.59 8.14 -7.17
CA TYR A 345 3.69 8.53 -8.26
C TYR A 345 2.36 7.79 -8.14
N MET A 346 1.36 8.28 -8.88
CA MET A 346 0.11 7.55 -9.13
C MET A 346 -0.17 7.54 -10.62
N LEU A 347 -0.54 6.39 -11.16
CA LEU A 347 -0.98 6.30 -12.55
C LEU A 347 -2.47 6.64 -12.63
N VAL A 348 -2.81 7.49 -13.59
CA VAL A 348 -4.21 7.78 -13.96
C VAL A 348 -4.57 7.14 -15.30
N ALA A 349 -3.56 6.68 -16.04
CA ALA A 349 -3.66 5.81 -17.22
C ALA A 349 -2.28 5.15 -17.46
N PRO A 350 -2.16 4.13 -18.33
CA PRO A 350 -0.86 3.51 -18.65
C PRO A 350 0.23 4.51 -19.06
N ARG A 351 -0.14 5.58 -19.78
CA ARG A 351 0.77 6.62 -20.23
C ARG A 351 0.70 7.93 -19.46
N TYR A 352 -0.04 7.99 -18.34
CA TYR A 352 -0.24 9.24 -17.60
C TYR A 352 -0.06 9.04 -16.10
N PHE A 353 0.81 9.85 -15.51
CA PHE A 353 1.13 9.79 -14.08
C PHE A 353 0.99 11.15 -13.40
N VAL A 354 0.78 11.11 -12.09
CA VAL A 354 0.76 12.27 -11.20
C VAL A 354 1.94 12.13 -10.23
N SER A 355 2.77 13.18 -10.16
CA SER A 355 3.92 13.21 -9.26
C SER A 355 3.53 13.51 -7.81
N ILE A 356 4.39 13.10 -6.87
CA ILE A 356 4.21 13.35 -5.43
C ILE A 356 3.84 14.79 -5.07
N SER A 357 4.44 15.78 -5.74
CA SER A 357 4.16 17.20 -5.50
C SER A 357 2.70 17.60 -5.70
N SER A 358 1.96 16.89 -6.56
CA SER A 358 0.59 17.25 -6.92
C SER A 358 -0.44 16.68 -5.95
N TYR A 359 -0.20 15.47 -5.41
CA TYR A 359 -1.15 14.81 -4.51
C TYR A 359 -0.82 14.96 -3.02
N LEU A 360 0.46 15.14 -2.64
CA LEU A 360 0.87 15.28 -1.24
C LEU A 360 0.14 16.43 -0.50
N PRO A 361 -0.10 17.61 -1.13
CA PRO A 361 -0.85 18.69 -0.49
C PRO A 361 -2.24 18.27 0.02
N ALA A 362 -2.91 17.31 -0.63
CA ALA A 362 -4.21 16.82 -0.19
C ALA A 362 -4.15 16.27 1.25
N THR A 363 -3.15 15.43 1.56
CA THR A 363 -3.00 14.86 2.91
C THR A 363 -2.45 15.89 3.90
N VAL A 364 -1.63 16.84 3.46
CA VAL A 364 -1.17 17.97 4.30
C VAL A 364 -2.37 18.80 4.78
N VAL A 365 -3.29 19.15 3.88
CA VAL A 365 -4.51 19.89 4.22
C VAL A 365 -5.39 19.06 5.17
N LEU A 366 -5.49 17.74 4.98
CA LEU A 366 -6.21 16.86 5.89
C LEU A 366 -5.60 16.82 7.30
N SER A 367 -4.27 16.71 7.40
CA SER A 367 -3.54 16.79 8.67
C SER A 367 -3.75 18.14 9.36
N ALA A 368 -3.69 19.24 8.60
CA ALA A 368 -4.01 20.58 9.11
C ALA A 368 -5.45 20.65 9.64
N GLY A 369 -6.40 19.96 9.00
CA GLY A 369 -7.77 19.79 9.49
C GLY A 369 -7.80 19.20 10.92
N PHE A 370 -7.03 18.16 11.20
CA PHE A 370 -6.89 17.59 12.55
C PHE A 370 -6.19 18.54 13.53
N ALA A 371 -5.14 19.24 13.11
CA ALA A 371 -4.48 20.25 13.94
C ALA A 371 -5.44 21.39 14.34
N LEU A 372 -6.29 21.83 13.41
CA LEU A 372 -7.34 22.82 13.68
C LEU A 372 -8.44 22.27 14.60
N ALA A 373 -8.81 20.99 14.47
CA ALA A 373 -9.73 20.34 15.40
C ALA A 373 -9.15 20.25 16.83
N SER A 374 -7.85 19.99 16.95
CA SER A 374 -7.13 20.05 18.23
C SER A 374 -7.17 21.46 18.82
N LEU A 375 -6.88 22.47 18.00
CA LEU A 375 -6.92 23.88 18.42
C LEU A 375 -8.33 24.33 18.83
N ASN A 376 -9.37 23.90 18.11
CA ASN A 376 -10.76 24.13 18.49
C ASN A 376 -11.06 23.54 19.87
N SER A 377 -10.63 22.31 20.11
CA SER A 377 -10.82 21.62 21.40
C SER A 377 -10.08 22.33 22.55
N LEU A 378 -9.00 23.04 22.26
CA LEU A 378 -8.24 23.84 23.23
C LEU A 378 -8.87 25.22 23.51
N LEU A 379 -9.24 25.96 22.47
CA LEU A 379 -9.58 27.39 22.56
C LEU A 379 -11.07 27.67 22.65
N ASN A 380 -11.92 26.86 22.00
CA ASN A 380 -13.35 27.13 21.85
C ASN A 380 -14.17 26.54 23.02
N ASN A 381 -13.77 26.87 24.24
CA ASN A 381 -14.42 26.45 25.47
C ASN A 381 -14.18 27.48 26.60
N GLN A 382 -14.92 27.35 27.70
CA GLN A 382 -14.83 28.25 28.86
C GLN A 382 -13.51 28.08 29.66
N TYR A 383 -12.72 27.05 29.34
CA TYR A 383 -11.51 26.64 30.07
C TYR A 383 -10.22 26.90 29.28
N SER A 384 -10.27 27.79 28.28
CA SER A 384 -9.13 28.15 27.44
C SER A 384 -8.00 28.82 28.22
N ALA A 385 -8.34 29.56 29.28
CA ALA A 385 -7.40 30.28 30.15
C ALA A 385 -6.62 29.38 31.14
N LEU A 386 -6.87 28.07 31.18
CA LEU A 386 -6.11 27.16 32.04
C LEU A 386 -4.62 27.15 31.65
N SER A 387 -3.75 27.16 32.66
CA SER A 387 -2.30 27.08 32.45
C SER A 387 -1.90 25.78 31.73
N PHE A 388 -0.78 25.82 31.00
CA PHE A 388 -0.27 24.65 30.29
C PHE A 388 0.00 23.47 31.24
N PHE A 389 0.52 23.74 32.44
CA PHE A 389 0.77 22.73 33.50
C PHE A 389 -0.43 22.50 34.43
N SER A 390 -1.65 22.79 33.99
CA SER A 390 -2.84 22.49 34.79
C SER A 390 -3.00 20.99 35.03
N TYR A 391 -3.61 20.63 36.16
CA TYR A 391 -3.94 19.24 36.52
C TYR A 391 -4.63 18.48 35.37
N TYR A 392 -5.55 19.13 34.66
CA TYR A 392 -6.28 18.53 33.55
C TYR A 392 -5.41 18.21 32.33
N ASN A 393 -4.41 19.05 32.01
CA ASN A 393 -3.49 18.78 30.91
C ASN A 393 -2.56 17.61 31.22
N LEU A 394 -2.06 17.52 32.47
CA LEU A 394 -1.23 16.40 32.92
C LEU A 394 -2.03 15.10 32.95
N MET A 395 -3.28 15.13 33.42
CA MET A 395 -4.17 13.97 33.36
C MET A 395 -4.43 13.55 31.92
N ALA A 396 -4.77 14.47 31.02
CA ALA A 396 -5.02 14.13 29.63
C ALA A 396 -3.79 13.55 28.93
N LEU A 397 -2.59 14.04 29.23
CA LEU A 397 -1.33 13.46 28.78
C LEU A 397 -1.13 12.03 29.30
N LEU A 398 -1.43 11.77 30.58
CA LEU A 398 -1.38 10.44 31.16
C LEU A 398 -2.38 9.49 30.49
N PHE A 399 -3.62 9.93 30.26
CA PHE A 399 -4.61 9.15 29.53
C PHE A 399 -4.16 8.84 28.10
N TRP A 400 -3.52 9.78 27.43
CA TRP A 400 -2.93 9.55 26.11
C TRP A 400 -1.82 8.49 26.15
N LEU A 401 -0.87 8.58 27.09
CA LEU A 401 0.17 7.55 27.28
C LEU A 401 -0.42 6.17 27.59
N VAL A 402 -1.42 6.11 28.47
CA VAL A 402 -2.14 4.86 28.78
C VAL A 402 -2.86 4.32 27.56
N SER A 403 -3.50 5.17 26.75
CA SER A 403 -4.20 4.73 25.53
C SER A 403 -3.25 4.13 24.50
N ILE A 404 -2.03 4.67 24.37
CA ILE A 404 -0.98 4.08 23.52
C ILE A 404 -0.55 2.73 24.08
N LEU A 405 -0.29 2.64 25.39
CA LEU A 405 0.11 1.37 26.03
C LEU A 405 -0.97 0.29 25.87
N VAL A 406 -2.24 0.63 26.12
CA VAL A 406 -3.39 -0.28 25.95
C VAL A 406 -3.48 -0.74 24.50
N SER A 407 -3.30 0.17 23.54
CA SER A 407 -3.37 -0.18 22.13
C SER A 407 -2.18 -1.02 21.67
N PHE A 408 -1.00 -0.82 22.27
CA PHE A 408 0.16 -1.70 22.07
C PHE A 408 -0.10 -3.10 22.62
N VAL A 409 -0.56 -3.22 23.86
CA VAL A 409 -0.92 -4.52 24.46
C VAL A 409 -2.00 -5.23 23.62
N PHE A 410 -3.01 -4.49 23.16
CA PHE A 410 -4.03 -4.99 22.24
C PHE A 410 -3.38 -5.53 20.95
N SER A 411 -2.49 -4.75 20.31
CA SER A 411 -1.82 -5.18 19.08
C SER A 411 -1.02 -6.48 19.27
N GLN A 412 -0.31 -6.62 20.40
CA GLN A 412 0.49 -7.81 20.72
C GLN A 412 -0.38 -9.01 21.04
N LEU A 413 -1.48 -8.83 21.78
CA LEU A 413 -2.40 -9.90 22.14
C LEU A 413 -2.93 -10.63 20.89
N PHE A 414 -3.33 -9.88 19.87
CA PHE A 414 -3.85 -10.45 18.62
C PHE A 414 -2.79 -11.02 17.68
N LEU A 415 -1.51 -10.68 17.88
CA LEU A 415 -0.42 -11.38 17.20
C LEU A 415 -0.23 -12.80 17.74
N TYR A 416 -0.40 -13.00 19.06
CA TYR A 416 -0.30 -14.32 19.68
C TYR A 416 -1.60 -15.13 19.57
N PHE A 417 -2.75 -14.46 19.65
CA PHE A 417 -4.07 -15.09 19.60
C PHE A 417 -4.94 -14.42 18.53
N PRO A 418 -4.74 -14.72 17.23
CA PRO A 418 -5.49 -14.13 16.12
C PRO A 418 -6.91 -14.71 16.02
N SER A 419 -7.75 -14.34 17.00
CA SER A 419 -9.14 -14.78 17.13
C SER A 419 -10.11 -13.69 16.68
N THR A 420 -10.83 -13.92 15.57
CA THR A 420 -11.85 -13.00 15.05
C THR A 420 -13.01 -12.83 16.04
N SER A 421 -13.45 -13.89 16.72
CA SER A 421 -14.53 -13.81 17.70
C SER A 421 -14.16 -12.92 18.89
N LEU A 422 -12.93 -13.07 19.39
CA LEU A 422 -12.39 -12.23 20.45
C LEU A 422 -12.30 -10.78 19.98
N LEU A 423 -11.84 -10.52 18.75
CA LEU A 423 -11.82 -9.17 18.17
C LEU A 423 -13.20 -8.52 18.14
N VAL A 424 -14.22 -9.25 17.69
CA VAL A 424 -15.60 -8.74 17.65
C VAL A 424 -16.10 -8.39 19.05
N VAL A 425 -15.82 -9.24 20.06
CA VAL A 425 -16.16 -8.93 21.45
C VAL A 425 -15.46 -7.66 21.94
N PHE A 426 -14.18 -7.47 21.61
CA PHE A 426 -13.45 -6.25 21.95
C PHE A 426 -14.02 -5.02 21.23
N ILE A 427 -14.36 -5.11 19.94
CA ILE A 427 -14.99 -4.02 19.19
C ILE A 427 -16.34 -3.66 19.82
N LEU A 428 -17.18 -4.65 20.15
CA LEU A 428 -18.46 -4.43 20.82
C LEU A 428 -18.26 -3.76 22.19
N ALA A 429 -17.30 -4.22 22.98
CA ALA A 429 -16.97 -3.60 24.26
C ALA A 429 -16.50 -2.15 24.09
N MET A 430 -15.66 -1.87 23.09
CA MET A 430 -15.18 -0.53 22.76
C MET A 430 -16.32 0.40 22.33
N VAL A 431 -17.23 -0.07 21.47
CA VAL A 431 -18.39 0.70 21.01
C VAL A 431 -19.35 1.03 22.17
N LEU A 432 -19.36 0.23 23.24
CA LEU A 432 -20.15 0.51 24.44
C LEU A 432 -19.50 1.53 25.40
N ILE A 433 -18.21 1.84 25.27
CA ILE A 433 -17.48 2.80 26.13
C ILE A 433 -18.21 4.16 26.24
N PRO A 434 -18.62 4.82 25.14
CA PRO A 434 -19.30 6.11 25.20
C PRO A 434 -20.68 6.04 25.87
N LEU A 435 -21.33 4.86 25.84
CA LEU A 435 -22.65 4.64 26.43
C LEU A 435 -22.55 4.35 27.93
N ALA A 436 -21.51 3.62 28.34
CA ALA A 436 -21.15 3.40 29.74
C ALA A 436 -20.64 4.68 30.41
N ALA A 437 -20.02 5.58 29.64
CA ALA A 437 -19.68 6.92 30.10
C ALA A 437 -20.91 7.66 30.61
N GLY A 438 -20.78 8.30 31.78
CA GLY A 438 -21.86 8.97 32.52
C GLY A 438 -22.68 8.09 33.45
N ARG A 439 -22.58 6.75 33.35
CA ARG A 439 -23.19 5.81 34.32
C ARG A 439 -22.15 5.14 35.22
N VAL A 440 -21.02 4.72 34.65
CA VAL A 440 -19.96 3.99 35.36
C VAL A 440 -18.81 4.91 35.76
N TRP A 441 -18.43 5.82 34.86
CA TRP A 441 -17.40 6.84 35.08
C TRP A 441 -17.88 8.20 34.57
N THR A 442 -17.40 9.28 35.18
CA THR A 442 -17.74 10.65 34.79
C THR A 442 -16.46 11.45 34.58
N VAL A 443 -16.22 11.87 33.34
CA VAL A 443 -15.11 12.75 32.98
C VAL A 443 -15.57 14.19 33.16
N THR A 444 -14.76 15.01 33.84
CA THR A 444 -15.06 16.44 33.99
C THR A 444 -14.98 17.16 32.65
N GLU A 445 -15.79 18.20 32.48
CA GLU A 445 -15.84 18.97 31.22
C GLU A 445 -14.47 19.56 30.79
N PRO A 446 -13.64 20.13 31.70
CA PRO A 446 -12.29 20.57 31.35
C PRO A 446 -11.41 19.43 30.83
N LEU A 447 -11.46 18.25 31.46
CA LEU A 447 -10.65 17.09 31.08
C LEU A 447 -11.07 16.55 29.70
N SER A 448 -12.37 16.51 29.40
CA SER A 448 -12.90 16.08 28.10
C SER A 448 -12.30 16.89 26.94
N HIS A 449 -12.29 18.22 27.04
CA HIS A 449 -11.68 19.09 26.04
C HIS A 449 -10.17 18.85 25.87
N ARG A 450 -9.45 18.55 26.95
CA ARG A 450 -8.00 18.25 26.88
C ARG A 450 -7.73 16.88 26.26
N LEU A 451 -8.55 15.87 26.53
CA LEU A 451 -8.45 14.56 25.88
C LEU A 451 -8.66 14.68 24.36
N GLN A 452 -9.67 15.44 23.92
CA GLN A 452 -9.92 15.70 22.49
C GLN A 452 -8.75 16.45 21.83
N MET A 453 -8.19 17.45 22.52
CA MET A 453 -7.02 18.19 22.05
C MET A 453 -5.83 17.26 21.76
N TYR A 454 -5.46 16.40 22.71
CA TYR A 454 -4.37 15.43 22.52
C TYR A 454 -4.70 14.38 21.46
N ALA A 455 -5.95 13.91 21.38
CA ALA A 455 -6.38 12.93 20.38
C ALA A 455 -6.20 13.46 18.94
N PHE A 456 -6.68 14.68 18.66
CA PHE A 456 -6.57 15.26 17.32
C PHE A 456 -5.15 15.71 17.00
N LEU A 457 -4.38 16.17 17.99
CA LEU A 457 -2.97 16.50 17.80
C LEU A 457 -2.18 15.23 17.43
N TYR A 458 -2.40 14.13 18.15
CA TYR A 458 -1.77 12.85 17.87
C TYR A 458 -2.11 12.35 16.46
N MET A 459 -3.38 12.41 16.04
CA MET A 459 -3.77 12.05 14.68
C MET A 459 -3.08 12.91 13.62
N SER A 460 -3.00 14.23 13.83
CA SER A 460 -2.30 15.12 12.90
C SER A 460 -0.83 14.73 12.77
N LEU A 461 -0.15 14.41 13.87
CA LEU A 461 1.24 13.94 13.86
C LEU A 461 1.37 12.59 13.13
N VAL A 462 0.50 11.62 13.40
CA VAL A 462 0.48 10.31 12.75
C VAL A 462 0.25 10.42 11.24
N ILE A 463 -0.72 11.22 10.81
CA ILE A 463 -0.99 11.42 9.37
C ILE A 463 0.19 12.12 8.70
N THR A 464 0.83 13.08 9.39
CA THR A 464 1.99 13.80 8.85
C THR A 464 3.23 12.93 8.70
N SER A 465 3.50 12.06 9.67
CA SER A 465 4.61 11.11 9.55
C SER A 465 4.32 10.03 8.52
N LEU A 466 3.11 9.48 8.54
CA LEU A 466 2.72 8.38 7.65
C LEU A 466 2.64 8.82 6.18
N MET A 467 2.21 10.05 5.87
CA MET A 467 2.08 10.49 4.48
C MET A 467 3.41 10.51 3.72
N MET A 468 4.53 10.66 4.42
CA MET A 468 5.87 10.68 3.83
C MET A 468 6.35 9.28 3.43
N VAL A 469 5.77 8.23 4.03
CA VAL A 469 6.17 6.84 3.79
C VAL A 469 5.09 6.10 2.98
N ASN A 470 3.84 6.21 3.42
CA ASN A 470 2.68 5.60 2.79
C ASN A 470 1.54 6.63 2.68
N PHE A 471 1.56 7.40 1.60
CA PHE A 471 0.55 8.43 1.33
C PHE A 471 -0.87 7.86 1.31
N THR A 472 -1.09 6.74 0.62
CA THR A 472 -2.43 6.18 0.39
C THR A 472 -3.07 5.71 1.69
N LEU A 473 -2.29 5.04 2.54
CA LEU A 473 -2.74 4.64 3.88
C LEU A 473 -3.01 5.86 4.76
N ALA A 474 -2.13 6.87 4.78
CA ALA A 474 -2.32 8.09 5.55
C ALA A 474 -3.59 8.85 5.15
N PHE A 475 -3.85 8.96 3.85
CA PHE A 475 -5.02 9.65 3.32
C PHE A 475 -6.32 8.90 3.68
N VAL A 476 -6.35 7.58 3.46
CA VAL A 476 -7.52 6.74 3.77
C VAL A 476 -7.82 6.77 5.28
N ILE A 477 -6.82 6.55 6.13
CA ILE A 477 -6.99 6.65 7.60
C ILE A 477 -7.47 8.04 8.00
N GLY A 478 -6.88 9.10 7.43
CA GLY A 478 -7.27 10.47 7.74
C GLY A 478 -8.74 10.75 7.43
N ILE A 479 -9.23 10.32 6.26
CA ILE A 479 -10.64 10.51 5.86
C ILE A 479 -11.57 9.73 6.77
N LEU A 480 -11.26 8.46 7.06
CA LEU A 480 -12.13 7.60 7.86
C LEU A 480 -12.13 7.97 9.34
N ALA A 481 -11.02 8.51 9.83
CA ALA A 481 -10.93 9.04 11.18
C ALA A 481 -11.64 10.38 11.29
N PHE A 482 -11.70 11.21 10.23
CA PHE A 482 -12.19 12.58 10.29
C PHE A 482 -13.58 12.78 10.92
N PRO A 483 -14.60 11.90 10.71
CA PRO A 483 -15.91 12.02 11.36
C PRO A 483 -15.86 12.19 12.88
N MET A 484 -14.85 11.66 13.56
CA MET A 484 -14.71 11.79 15.02
C MET A 484 -14.45 13.23 15.48
N THR A 485 -13.99 14.13 14.60
CA THR A 485 -13.80 15.56 14.90
C THR A 485 -15.12 16.28 15.21
N THR A 486 -16.24 15.74 14.75
CA THR A 486 -17.58 16.30 14.99
C THR A 486 -18.16 15.91 16.36
N VAL A 487 -17.53 14.93 17.04
CA VAL A 487 -17.93 14.42 18.34
C VAL A 487 -17.38 15.34 19.44
N GLY A 488 -17.93 16.55 19.53
CA GLY A 488 -17.61 17.48 20.63
C GLY A 488 -18.19 17.03 21.97
N THR A 489 -17.65 17.58 23.07
CA THR A 489 -18.09 17.33 24.45
C THR A 489 -19.57 17.69 24.66
N GLN A 490 -20.40 16.71 25.05
CA GLN A 490 -21.83 16.92 25.32
C GLN A 490 -22.31 16.14 26.55
N ARG A 491 -23.35 16.63 27.23
CA ARG A 491 -23.97 15.94 28.39
C ARG A 491 -24.70 14.64 27.99
N SER A 492 -25.37 14.67 26.85
CA SER A 492 -26.03 13.53 26.23
C SER A 492 -25.48 13.38 24.82
N LEU A 493 -25.00 12.18 24.49
CA LEU A 493 -24.49 11.88 23.15
C LEU A 493 -25.67 11.60 22.21
N PRO A 494 -25.96 12.47 21.23
CA PRO A 494 -27.04 12.21 20.27
C PRO A 494 -26.67 11.02 19.38
N LEU A 495 -27.68 10.28 18.93
CA LEU A 495 -27.50 9.09 18.10
C LEU A 495 -26.60 9.35 16.88
N LYS A 496 -26.77 10.50 16.20
CA LYS A 496 -25.94 10.88 15.06
C LYS A 496 -24.44 10.91 15.39
N LYS A 497 -24.04 11.52 16.52
CA LYS A 497 -22.63 11.59 16.92
C LYS A 497 -22.09 10.25 17.39
N TYR A 498 -22.95 9.45 18.02
CA TYR A 498 -22.59 8.08 18.38
C TYR A 498 -22.32 7.22 17.15
N VAL A 499 -23.17 7.29 16.12
CA VAL A 499 -22.96 6.60 14.84
C VAL A 499 -21.67 7.06 14.16
N LEU A 500 -21.39 8.38 14.12
CA LEU A 500 -20.14 8.90 13.56
C LEU A 500 -18.91 8.38 14.31
N LEU A 501 -18.99 8.25 15.64
CA LEU A 501 -17.92 7.67 16.44
C LEU A 501 -17.73 6.17 16.17
N ILE A 502 -18.80 5.41 15.93
CA ILE A 502 -18.70 3.98 15.55
C ILE A 502 -18.05 3.84 14.18
N ILE A 503 -18.50 4.63 13.20
CA ILE A 503 -17.97 4.58 11.83
C ILE A 503 -16.50 4.99 11.77
N SER A 504 -16.03 5.85 12.69
CA SER A 504 -14.63 6.26 12.78
C SER A 504 -13.74 5.34 13.64
N ASN A 505 -14.25 4.22 14.14
CA ASN A 505 -13.42 3.25 14.86
C ASN A 505 -12.52 2.53 13.84
N PRO A 506 -11.19 2.43 14.06
CA PRO A 506 -10.25 1.93 13.06
C PRO A 506 -10.62 0.56 12.48
N LEU A 507 -11.04 -0.37 13.34
CA LEU A 507 -11.36 -1.73 12.94
C LEU A 507 -12.72 -1.81 12.23
N VAL A 508 -13.70 -1.05 12.72
CA VAL A 508 -15.02 -0.94 12.08
C VAL A 508 -14.90 -0.28 10.71
N SER A 509 -14.16 0.83 10.59
CA SER A 509 -13.97 1.53 9.32
C SER A 509 -13.29 0.63 8.28
N PHE A 510 -12.22 -0.08 8.66
CA PHE A 510 -11.52 -0.98 7.76
C PHE A 510 -12.42 -2.15 7.33
N PHE A 511 -13.18 -2.73 8.26
CA PHE A 511 -14.14 -3.78 7.94
C PHE A 511 -15.29 -3.29 7.04
N LEU A 512 -15.77 -2.05 7.22
CA LEU A 512 -16.82 -1.47 6.37
C LEU A 512 -16.37 -1.29 4.92
N ILE A 513 -15.09 -0.97 4.69
CA ILE A 513 -14.56 -0.78 3.34
C ILE A 513 -14.21 -2.11 2.67
N LYS A 514 -13.63 -3.04 3.43
CA LYS A 514 -13.27 -4.38 2.94
C LYS A 514 -13.83 -5.44 3.90
N PRO A 515 -15.13 -5.79 3.76
CA PRO A 515 -15.74 -6.80 4.61
C PRO A 515 -15.14 -8.16 4.26
N HIS A 516 -14.32 -8.68 5.16
CA HIS A 516 -13.70 -10.00 5.04
C HIS A 516 -13.83 -10.71 6.39
N PRO A 517 -14.34 -11.96 6.45
CA PRO A 517 -14.50 -12.68 7.72
C PRO A 517 -13.17 -12.84 8.46
N ASP A 518 -12.10 -13.08 7.70
CA ASP A 518 -10.74 -13.27 8.23
C ASP A 518 -9.86 -12.02 8.16
N LEU A 519 -10.47 -10.82 8.22
CA LEU A 519 -9.73 -9.55 8.11
C LEU A 519 -8.57 -9.47 9.12
N LEU A 520 -8.81 -9.88 10.37
CA LEU A 520 -7.78 -9.90 11.41
C LEU A 520 -6.63 -10.85 11.05
N GLN A 521 -6.96 -12.06 10.62
CA GLN A 521 -5.96 -13.07 10.29
C GLN A 521 -5.10 -12.58 9.12
N LYS A 522 -5.72 -11.97 8.10
CA LYS A 522 -4.98 -11.36 6.98
C LYS A 522 -4.10 -10.20 7.42
N LEU A 523 -4.56 -9.31 8.31
CA LEU A 523 -3.75 -8.21 8.84
C LEU A 523 -2.54 -8.72 9.64
N VAL A 524 -2.74 -9.75 10.47
CA VAL A 524 -1.67 -10.38 11.27
C VAL A 524 -0.70 -11.13 10.37
N PHE A 525 -1.20 -11.91 9.41
CA PHE A 525 -0.41 -12.60 8.40
C PHE A 525 0.43 -11.62 7.58
N ALA A 526 -0.15 -10.52 7.13
CA ALA A 526 0.56 -9.51 6.36
C ALA A 526 1.70 -8.87 7.18
N TRP A 527 1.55 -8.71 8.49
CA TRP A 527 2.66 -8.27 9.33
C TRP A 527 3.74 -9.36 9.48
N GLN A 528 3.36 -10.59 9.85
CA GLN A 528 4.30 -11.66 10.18
C GLN A 528 5.09 -12.14 8.96
N GLN A 529 4.41 -12.30 7.82
CA GLN A 529 5.00 -12.90 6.62
C GLN A 529 5.48 -11.85 5.63
N LEU A 530 4.69 -10.80 5.44
CA LEU A 530 4.94 -9.79 4.41
C LEU A 530 5.65 -8.54 4.95
N GLY A 531 5.76 -8.38 6.28
CA GLY A 531 6.31 -7.17 6.89
C GLY A 531 5.44 -5.92 6.65
N CYS A 532 4.14 -6.07 6.42
CA CYS A 532 3.20 -4.97 6.20
C CYS A 532 2.75 -4.33 7.52
N TRP A 533 2.86 -3.01 7.65
CA TRP A 533 2.69 -2.29 8.92
C TRP A 533 1.24 -1.89 9.24
N THR A 534 0.29 -2.17 8.35
CA THR A 534 -1.11 -1.72 8.45
C THR A 534 -1.74 -2.04 9.81
N TRP A 535 -1.53 -3.26 10.34
CA TRP A 535 -2.04 -3.64 11.68
C TRP A 535 -1.58 -2.67 12.78
N PHE A 536 -0.28 -2.39 12.83
CA PHE A 536 0.29 -1.49 13.83
C PHE A 536 -0.10 -0.03 13.60
N VAL A 537 -0.27 0.40 12.36
CA VAL A 537 -0.76 1.75 12.06
C VAL A 537 -2.20 1.92 12.57
N LEU A 538 -3.07 0.91 12.43
CA LEU A 538 -4.42 0.95 12.97
C LEU A 538 -4.45 0.96 14.49
N CYS A 539 -3.67 0.06 15.12
CA CYS A 539 -3.65 -0.07 16.57
C CYS A 539 -2.89 1.07 17.26
N LEU A 540 -1.73 1.49 16.77
CA LEU A 540 -0.93 2.52 17.45
C LEU A 540 -1.24 3.91 16.92
N GLY A 541 -1.47 4.07 15.61
CA GLY A 541 -1.69 5.38 15.02
C GLY A 541 -3.09 5.94 15.23
N TRP A 542 -4.12 5.11 15.09
CA TRP A 542 -5.52 5.58 15.07
C TRP A 542 -6.31 5.23 16.33
N LEU A 543 -6.21 4.00 16.82
CA LEU A 543 -6.98 3.54 17.99
C LEU A 543 -6.81 4.41 19.26
N PRO A 544 -5.61 4.91 19.63
CA PRO A 544 -5.46 5.71 20.84
C PRO A 544 -6.29 7.00 20.80
N SER A 545 -6.27 7.71 19.66
CA SER A 545 -7.09 8.91 19.47
C SER A 545 -8.57 8.61 19.52
N TRP A 546 -8.99 7.47 18.95
CA TRP A 546 -10.39 7.05 19.03
C TRP A 546 -10.82 6.78 20.48
N ILE A 547 -9.99 6.08 21.27
CA ILE A 547 -10.26 5.80 22.69
C ILE A 547 -10.41 7.11 23.49
N LEU A 548 -9.52 8.09 23.29
CA LEU A 548 -9.60 9.38 23.98
C LEU A 548 -10.89 10.14 23.64
N ILE A 549 -11.35 10.06 22.39
CA ILE A 549 -12.62 10.67 21.97
C ILE A 549 -13.81 9.92 22.55
N ALA A 550 -13.77 8.58 22.56
CA ALA A 550 -14.81 7.76 23.17
C ALA A 550 -14.97 8.02 24.68
N LEU A 551 -13.86 8.21 25.40
CA LEU A 551 -13.86 8.57 26.83
C LEU A 551 -14.35 9.99 27.08
N SER A 552 -14.05 10.93 26.17
CA SER A 552 -14.41 12.35 26.30
C SER A 552 -15.80 12.69 25.77
N ALA A 553 -16.46 11.77 25.05
CA ALA A 553 -17.74 11.98 24.38
C ALA A 553 -18.88 12.41 25.33
N ARG A 554 -18.83 12.01 26.61
CA ARG A 554 -19.83 12.35 27.63
C ARG A 554 -19.18 12.95 28.88
N SER A 555 -19.56 14.19 29.22
CA SER A 555 -19.03 14.88 30.42
C SER A 555 -20.10 15.09 31.51
N SER A 556 -19.67 15.16 32.76
CA SER A 556 -20.51 15.54 33.91
C SER A 556 -20.25 16.99 34.32
N THR A 557 -21.33 17.75 34.57
CA THR A 557 -21.26 19.08 35.18
C THR A 557 -21.53 18.96 36.68
N HIS A 558 -20.47 18.85 37.48
CA HIS A 558 -20.52 19.26 38.89
C HIS A 558 -19.28 20.10 39.18
N LEU A 559 -19.41 21.40 38.94
CA LEU A 559 -18.59 22.43 39.57
C LEU A 559 -19.50 23.66 39.76
N ASP A 560 -19.91 23.87 41.00
CA ASP A 560 -20.51 25.12 41.47
C ASP A 560 -19.49 26.25 41.30
N PRO A 561 -19.79 27.33 40.56
CA PRO A 561 -18.86 28.44 40.40
C PRO A 561 -19.11 29.53 41.45
N VAL A 562 -19.27 29.21 42.75
CA VAL A 562 -19.18 30.23 43.83
C VAL A 562 -18.76 29.55 45.13
N GLY A 563 -17.52 29.76 45.58
CA GLY A 563 -17.10 29.15 46.84
C GLY A 563 -15.76 29.56 47.45
N THR A 564 -15.04 30.58 46.99
CA THR A 564 -13.79 31.01 47.65
C THR A 564 -13.45 32.48 47.44
N ILE A 565 -14.35 33.40 47.79
CA ILE A 565 -13.95 34.74 48.25
C ILE A 565 -14.91 35.18 49.37
N LYS A 566 -14.67 34.70 50.59
CA LYS A 566 -15.07 35.39 51.83
C LYS A 566 -14.30 34.78 53.01
N LYS A 567 -13.70 35.66 53.82
CA LYS A 567 -12.74 35.46 54.92
C LYS A 567 -11.31 35.38 54.38
N THR A 568 -10.51 36.44 54.48
CA THR A 568 -10.14 37.11 55.73
C THR A 568 -10.24 38.64 55.65
N GLN A 569 -10.83 39.21 56.70
CA GLN A 569 -10.57 40.56 57.18
C GLN A 569 -9.11 40.71 57.60
#